data_AF-A0A7V8D801-F1
#
_entry.id   AF-A0A7V8D801-F1
#
_cell.length_a   1.000
_cell.length_b   1.000
_cell.length_c   1.000
_cell.angle_alpha   90.00
_cell.angle_beta   90.00
_cell.angle_gamma   90.00
#
_symmetry.space_group_name_H-M   'P 1'
#
loop_
_entity.id
_entity.type
_entity.pdbx_description
1 polymer ?
#
loop_
_entity_poly.entity_id
_entity_poly.type
_entity_poly.pdbx_seq_one_letter_code
_entity_poly.pdbx_strand_id
1 'polypeptide(L)'
;MAEFLAELGLETKNRTPLAKASISRMLTNQAYLGLVKYKGEYHEGRFEPILSATLFEAVQNVLLRRAKPRKSKQRHDFPFTGLLNCGECGSAITAQFSRGKCGGIYRYYRCTKKKGVCSQKYLQEKDLA
;
A
#
# COMPACT_ATOMS: atom_id res chain seq x y z
N MET A 1 4.42 21.71 -3.26
CA MET A 1 3.06 21.98 -2.76
C MET A 1 3.07 22.31 -1.27
N ALA A 2 3.65 21.48 -0.39
CA ALA A 2 3.81 21.86 1.01
C ALA A 2 4.70 23.11 1.19
N GLU A 3 5.82 23.19 0.47
CA GLU A 3 6.71 24.36 0.45
C GLU A 3 6.01 25.61 -0.10
N PHE A 4 5.39 25.50 -1.28
CA PHE A 4 4.58 26.58 -1.87
C PHE A 4 3.50 27.14 -0.94
N LEU A 5 2.81 26.27 -0.17
CA LEU A 5 1.82 26.73 0.81
C LEU A 5 2.48 27.42 2.02
N ALA A 6 3.67 26.97 2.43
CA ALA A 6 4.43 27.63 3.48
C ALA A 6 4.93 29.02 3.05
N GLU A 7 5.36 29.18 1.78
CA GLU A 7 5.70 30.49 1.19
C GLU A 7 4.51 31.47 1.23
N LEU A 8 3.28 30.96 1.07
CA LEU A 8 2.03 31.71 1.21
C LEU A 8 1.61 31.95 2.68
N GLY A 9 2.40 31.49 3.65
CA GLY A 9 2.13 31.64 5.09
C GLY A 9 1.16 30.61 5.68
N LEU A 10 0.78 29.58 4.91
CA LEU A 10 -0.07 28.48 5.40
C LEU A 10 0.79 27.39 6.06
N GLU A 11 1.12 27.64 7.32
CA GLU A 11 2.00 26.80 8.14
C GLU A 11 1.26 26.20 9.35
N THR A 12 1.91 25.22 10.00
CA THR A 12 1.43 24.75 11.30
C THR A 12 1.69 25.79 12.40
N LYS A 13 1.11 25.58 13.59
CA LYS A 13 1.40 26.40 14.79
C LYS A 13 2.90 26.52 15.10
N ASN A 14 3.69 25.52 14.72
CA ASN A 14 5.13 25.48 14.95
C ASN A 14 5.94 26.08 13.79
N ARG A 15 5.32 26.80 12.85
CA ARG A 15 5.96 27.36 11.65
C ARG A 15 6.66 26.33 10.79
N THR A 16 6.06 25.15 10.70
CA THR A 16 6.55 24.09 9.81
C THR A 16 5.58 23.90 8.64
N PRO A 17 6.07 23.47 7.46
CA PRO A 17 5.21 23.17 6.32
C PRO A 17 4.15 22.13 6.66
N LEU A 18 2.96 22.29 6.08
CA LEU A 18 1.87 21.34 6.28
C LEU A 18 2.24 19.94 5.76
N ALA A 19 1.88 18.92 6.53
CA ALA A 19 2.05 17.54 6.11
C ALA A 19 1.23 17.26 4.84
N LYS A 20 1.78 16.47 3.91
CA LYS A 20 1.11 16.08 2.66
C LYS A 20 -0.27 15.45 2.90
N ALA A 21 -0.42 14.66 3.97
CA ALA A 21 -1.69 14.07 4.35
C ALA A 21 -2.74 15.13 4.76
N SER A 22 -2.33 16.17 5.49
CA SER A 22 -3.20 17.27 5.88
C SER A 22 -3.67 18.07 4.67
N ILE A 23 -2.77 18.36 3.73
CA ILE A 23 -3.10 19.03 2.46
C ILE A 23 -4.07 18.17 1.65
N SER A 24 -3.81 16.87 1.54
CA SER A 24 -4.72 15.95 0.85
C SER A 24 -6.11 15.92 1.49
N ARG A 25 -6.19 15.92 2.82
CA ARG A 25 -7.48 15.94 3.55
C ARG A 25 -8.23 17.25 3.33
N MET A 26 -7.51 18.37 3.26
CA MET A 26 -8.10 19.67 2.94
C MET A 26 -8.71 19.61 1.53
N LEU A 27 -7.94 19.23 0.51
CA LEU A 27 -8.41 19.21 -0.88
C LEU A 27 -9.52 18.19 -1.16
N THR A 28 -9.71 17.16 -0.32
CA THR A 28 -10.79 16.17 -0.47
C THR A 28 -12.01 16.46 0.41
N ASN A 29 -12.01 17.55 1.17
CA ASN A 29 -13.08 17.85 2.11
C ASN A 29 -14.35 18.34 1.38
N GLN A 30 -15.40 17.54 1.43
CA GLN A 30 -16.70 17.87 0.83
C GLN A 30 -17.46 18.97 1.59
N ALA A 31 -17.00 19.37 2.78
CA ALA A 31 -17.53 20.55 3.47
C ALA A 31 -17.39 21.83 2.65
N TYR A 32 -16.47 21.91 1.68
CA TYR A 32 -16.41 23.09 0.80
C TYR A 32 -17.59 23.19 -0.17
N LEU A 33 -18.35 22.10 -0.35
CA LEU A 33 -19.55 22.04 -1.20
C LEU A 33 -20.85 22.23 -0.42
N GLY A 34 -20.82 22.60 0.87
CA GLY A 34 -22.03 22.65 1.68
C GLY A 34 -22.37 21.32 2.37
N LEU A 35 -21.56 20.25 2.21
CA LEU A 35 -21.93 18.91 2.66
C LEU A 35 -21.31 18.55 4.02
N VAL A 36 -22.10 17.91 4.88
CA VAL A 36 -21.68 17.43 6.20
C VAL A 36 -21.74 15.92 6.25
N LYS A 37 -20.67 15.29 6.72
CA LYS A 37 -20.63 13.84 6.94
C LYS A 37 -21.24 13.47 8.29
N TYR A 38 -22.31 12.70 8.29
CA TYR A 38 -22.93 12.13 9.49
C TYR A 38 -23.13 10.63 9.32
N LYS A 39 -22.66 9.82 10.28
CA LYS A 39 -22.75 8.35 10.28
C LYS A 39 -22.28 7.65 8.97
N GLY A 40 -21.41 8.30 8.20
CA GLY A 40 -20.89 7.74 6.94
C GLY A 40 -21.59 8.26 5.68
N GLU A 41 -22.74 8.92 5.84
CA GLU A 41 -23.51 9.55 4.76
C GLU A 41 -23.23 11.06 4.72
N TYR A 42 -23.44 11.67 3.56
CA TYR A 42 -23.30 13.12 3.38
C TYR A 42 -24.69 13.73 3.29
N HIS A 43 -24.92 14.78 4.09
CA HIS A 43 -26.15 15.55 4.09
C HIS A 43 -25.85 17.01 3.78
N GLU A 44 -26.85 17.72 3.29
CA GLU A 44 -26.77 19.16 3.08
C GLU A 44 -26.66 19.87 4.43
N GLY A 45 -25.58 20.64 4.58
CA GLY A 45 -25.34 21.49 5.72
C GLY A 45 -26.09 22.81 5.61
N ARG A 46 -26.21 23.50 6.74
CA ARG A 46 -26.83 24.84 6.82
C ARG A 46 -25.92 25.99 6.37
N PHE A 47 -24.71 25.71 5.92
CA PHE A 47 -23.73 26.74 5.55
C PHE A 47 -23.60 26.86 4.03
N GLU A 48 -23.23 28.06 3.58
CA GLU A 48 -23.06 28.36 2.17
C GLU A 48 -21.81 27.65 1.60
N PRO A 49 -21.91 27.01 0.42
CA PRO A 49 -20.76 26.40 -0.25
C PRO A 49 -19.67 27.43 -0.55
N ILE A 50 -18.42 27.08 -0.26
CA ILE A 50 -17.25 27.94 -0.52
C ILE A 50 -16.77 27.76 -1.98
N LEU A 51 -16.96 26.57 -2.56
CA LEU A 51 -16.52 26.22 -3.90
C LEU A 51 -17.69 25.72 -4.75
N SER A 52 -17.58 25.88 -6.07
CA SER A 52 -18.49 25.23 -7.01
C SER A 52 -18.18 23.73 -7.13
N ALA A 53 -19.21 22.94 -7.41
CA ALA A 53 -19.07 21.49 -7.63
C ALA A 53 -18.10 21.16 -8.78
N THR A 54 -18.15 21.95 -9.86
CA THR A 54 -17.29 21.77 -11.05
C THR A 54 -15.81 21.96 -10.73
N LEU A 55 -15.48 22.97 -9.93
CA LEU A 55 -14.09 23.23 -9.51
C LEU A 55 -13.59 22.10 -8.60
N PHE A 56 -14.41 21.67 -7.65
CA PHE A 56 -14.05 20.59 -6.74
C PHE A 56 -13.80 19.28 -7.50
N GLU A 57 -14.66 18.94 -8.44
CA GLU A 57 -14.51 17.75 -9.29
C GLU A 57 -13.22 17.80 -10.14
N ALA A 58 -12.90 18.96 -10.73
CA ALA A 58 -11.65 19.15 -11.46
C ALA A 58 -10.41 18.88 -10.57
N VAL A 59 -10.43 19.35 -9.32
CA VAL A 59 -9.37 19.09 -8.34
C VAL A 59 -9.28 17.59 -8.00
N GLN A 60 -10.41 16.93 -7.75
CA GLN A 60 -10.42 15.49 -7.46
C GLN A 60 -9.84 14.68 -8.63
N ASN A 61 -10.17 15.03 -9.87
CA ASN A 61 -9.63 14.39 -11.06
C ASN A 61 -8.09 14.53 -11.15
N VAL A 62 -7.54 15.70 -10.82
CA VAL A 62 -6.09 15.90 -10.78
C VAL A 62 -5.45 15.09 -9.66
N LEU A 63 -6.06 15.03 -8.48
CA LEU A 63 -5.59 14.21 -7.36
C LEU A 63 -5.54 12.72 -7.73
N LEU A 64 -6.60 12.21 -8.37
CA LEU A 64 -6.67 10.83 -8.83
C LEU A 64 -5.60 10.51 -9.88
N ARG A 65 -5.39 11.39 -10.86
CA ARG A 65 -4.33 11.21 -11.88
C ARG A 65 -2.93 11.21 -11.27
N ARG A 66 -2.70 12.01 -10.23
CA ARG A 66 -1.41 12.10 -9.52
C ARG A 66 -1.26 11.02 -8.45
N ALA A 67 -2.34 10.37 -8.06
CA ALA A 67 -2.30 9.30 -7.07
C ALA A 67 -1.42 8.17 -7.62
N LYS A 68 -0.39 7.80 -6.84
CA LYS A 68 0.39 6.59 -7.06
C LYS A 68 -0.09 5.56 -6.04
N PRO A 69 -1.19 4.84 -6.31
CA PRO A 69 -1.66 3.82 -5.40
C PRO A 69 -0.54 2.82 -5.17
N ARG A 70 -0.34 2.44 -3.91
CA ARG A 70 0.62 1.40 -3.57
C ARG A 70 0.14 0.14 -4.28
N LYS A 71 0.87 -0.30 -5.30
CA LYS A 71 0.63 -1.62 -5.90
C LYS A 71 0.74 -2.61 -4.76
N SER A 72 -0.38 -3.26 -4.40
CA SER A 72 -0.33 -4.37 -3.46
C SER A 72 0.71 -5.34 -4.01
N LYS A 73 1.64 -5.79 -3.16
CA LYS A 73 2.56 -6.85 -3.59
C LYS A 73 1.66 -8.02 -3.95
N GLN A 74 1.64 -8.39 -5.22
CA GLN A 74 1.02 -9.64 -5.68
C GLN A 74 1.48 -10.72 -4.71
N ARG A 75 0.54 -11.37 -4.03
CA ARG A 75 0.87 -12.41 -3.06
C ARG A 75 1.62 -13.48 -3.85
N HIS A 76 2.85 -13.78 -3.44
CA HIS A 76 3.61 -14.82 -4.12
C HIS A 76 2.85 -16.15 -3.93
N ASP A 77 2.53 -16.79 -5.04
CA ASP A 77 1.81 -18.06 -5.07
C ASP A 77 2.76 -19.22 -4.74
N PHE A 78 2.72 -19.63 -3.47
CA PHE A 78 3.53 -20.70 -2.91
C PHE A 78 2.64 -21.65 -2.08
N PRO A 79 1.99 -22.64 -2.71
CA PRO A 79 0.95 -23.45 -2.07
C PRO A 79 1.43 -24.21 -0.83
N PHE A 80 2.70 -24.65 -0.81
CA PHE A 80 3.23 -25.46 0.29
C PHE A 80 3.88 -24.64 1.42
N THR A 81 3.91 -23.31 1.33
CA THR A 81 4.44 -22.48 2.42
C THR A 81 3.51 -22.47 3.62
N GLY A 82 4.07 -22.77 4.81
CA GLY A 82 3.31 -22.87 6.07
C GLY A 82 2.72 -24.25 6.36
N LEU A 83 2.70 -25.16 5.38
CA LEU A 83 2.30 -26.56 5.58
C LEU A 83 3.50 -27.46 5.90
N LEU A 84 4.65 -27.19 5.27
CA LEU A 84 5.82 -28.03 5.38
C LEU A 84 6.79 -27.55 6.47
N ASN A 85 7.25 -28.51 7.28
CA ASN A 85 8.32 -28.32 8.25
C ASN A 85 9.49 -29.23 7.90
N CYS A 86 10.71 -28.74 8.16
CA CYS A 86 11.92 -29.52 7.95
C CYS A 86 11.97 -30.69 8.94
N GLY A 87 12.13 -31.93 8.43
CA GLY A 87 12.22 -33.13 9.26
C GLY A 87 13.46 -33.20 10.16
N GLU A 88 14.56 -32.52 9.80
CA GLU A 88 15.79 -32.51 10.62
C GLU A 88 15.72 -31.49 11.77
N CYS A 89 15.40 -30.23 11.45
CA CYS A 89 15.52 -29.12 12.41
C CYS A 89 14.18 -28.54 12.87
N GLY A 90 13.05 -29.07 12.39
CA GLY A 90 11.70 -28.60 12.76
C GLY A 90 11.43 -27.14 12.42
N SER A 91 12.22 -26.53 11.53
CA SER A 91 12.02 -25.16 11.05
C SER A 91 11.02 -25.14 9.90
N ALA A 92 10.26 -24.05 9.79
CA ALA A 92 9.33 -23.87 8.67
C ALA A 92 10.07 -23.80 7.32
N ILE A 93 9.47 -24.40 6.30
CA ILE A 93 9.94 -24.31 4.91
C ILE A 93 9.39 -23.03 4.27
N THR A 94 10.28 -22.32 3.58
CA THR A 94 9.98 -21.11 2.81
C THR A 94 10.18 -21.39 1.33
N ALA A 95 9.57 -20.56 0.48
CA ALA A 95 9.69 -20.71 -0.96
C ALA A 95 10.31 -19.45 -1.60
N GLN A 96 10.98 -19.66 -2.73
CA GLN A 96 11.50 -18.60 -3.58
C GLN A 96 11.27 -18.93 -5.05
N PHE A 97 11.12 -17.89 -5.87
CA PHE A 97 11.24 -18.02 -7.31
C PHE A 97 12.72 -17.93 -7.71
N SER A 98 13.15 -18.80 -8.60
CA SER A 98 14.46 -18.71 -9.26
C SER A 98 14.27 -18.68 -10.77
N ARG A 99 15.02 -17.80 -11.45
CA ARG A 99 14.97 -17.65 -12.90
C ARG A 99 16.11 -18.45 -13.52
N GLY A 100 15.78 -19.44 -14.35
CA GLY A 100 16.77 -20.22 -15.10
C GLY A 100 17.37 -19.43 -16.26
N LYS A 101 18.50 -19.93 -16.79
CA LYS A 101 19.22 -19.32 -17.93
C LYS A 101 18.35 -19.18 -19.18
N CYS A 102 17.43 -20.12 -19.41
CA CYS A 102 16.48 -20.10 -20.54
C CYS A 102 15.22 -19.27 -20.27
N GLY A 103 15.17 -18.46 -19.20
CA GLY A 103 14.04 -17.58 -18.88
C GLY A 103 12.89 -18.23 -18.12
N GLY A 104 12.93 -19.55 -17.85
CA GLY A 104 11.94 -20.25 -17.04
C GLY A 104 11.95 -19.79 -15.58
N ILE A 105 10.77 -19.66 -14.97
CA ILE A 105 10.59 -19.35 -13.54
C ILE A 105 10.29 -20.67 -12.82
N TYR A 106 11.09 -20.98 -11.80
CA TYR A 106 10.94 -22.19 -11.00
C TYR A 106 10.66 -21.84 -9.55
N ARG A 107 9.72 -22.57 -8.94
CA ARG A 107 9.44 -22.51 -7.49
C ARG A 107 10.33 -23.49 -6.76
N TYR A 108 11.11 -22.99 -5.82
CA TYR A 108 11.96 -23.79 -4.95
C TYR A 108 11.55 -23.61 -3.49
N TYR A 109 11.52 -24.72 -2.76
CA TYR A 109 11.25 -24.78 -1.34
C TYR A 109 12.54 -25.07 -0.59
N ARG A 110 12.78 -24.34 0.50
CA ARG A 110 13.98 -24.48 1.33
C ARG A 110 13.67 -24.31 2.81
N CYS A 111 14.40 -25.05 3.63
CA CYS A 111 14.41 -24.83 5.06
C CYS A 111 14.96 -23.43 5.39
N THR A 112 14.33 -22.74 6.34
CA THR A 112 14.82 -21.44 6.84
C THR A 112 16.06 -21.55 7.72
N LYS A 113 16.40 -22.75 8.20
CA LYS A 113 17.54 -23.04 9.08
C LYS A 113 17.58 -22.17 10.36
N LYS A 114 16.41 -21.71 10.83
CA LYS A 114 16.31 -20.84 12.01
C LYS A 114 16.58 -21.54 13.34
N LYS A 115 16.21 -22.83 13.45
CA LYS A 115 16.36 -23.61 14.68
C LYS A 115 17.63 -24.47 14.72
N GLY A 116 18.48 -24.38 13.70
CA GLY A 116 19.72 -25.18 13.61
C GLY A 116 20.22 -25.35 12.18
N VAL A 117 21.44 -25.86 12.04
CA VAL A 117 22.05 -26.18 10.75
C VAL A 117 21.47 -27.51 10.26
N CYS A 118 20.80 -27.48 9.10
CA CYS A 118 20.29 -28.69 8.44
C CYS A 118 20.99 -28.92 7.09
N SER A 119 21.13 -30.18 6.69
CA SER A 119 21.78 -30.60 5.44
C SER A 119 20.82 -30.68 4.24
N GLN A 120 19.52 -30.53 4.52
CA GLN A 120 18.44 -30.54 3.55
C GLN A 120 18.69 -29.63 2.34
N LYS A 121 18.48 -30.20 1.15
CA LYS A 121 18.63 -29.54 -0.15
C LYS A 121 17.38 -28.71 -0.49
N TYR A 122 17.50 -27.91 -1.55
CA TYR A 122 16.36 -27.19 -2.12
C TYR A 122 15.52 -28.19 -2.90
N LEU A 123 14.21 -28.16 -2.68
CA LEU A 123 13.25 -29.00 -3.39
C LEU A 123 12.56 -28.17 -4.46
N GLN A 124 12.44 -28.68 -5.67
CA GLN A 124 11.65 -28.04 -6.69
C GLN A 124 10.19 -28.44 -6.54
N GLU A 125 9.24 -27.55 -6.87
CA GLU A 125 7.80 -27.86 -6.78
C GLU A 125 7.39 -29.14 -7.50
N LYS A 126 8.06 -29.49 -8.61
CA LYS A 126 7.83 -30.72 -9.36
C LYS A 126 8.13 -32.00 -8.57
N ASP A 127 8.99 -31.91 -7.57
CA ASP A 127 9.39 -33.04 -6.74
C ASP A 127 8.41 -33.27 -5.56
N LEU A 128 7.44 -32.37 -5.37
CA LEU A 128 6.42 -32.43 -4.31
C LEU A 128 5.02 -32.80 -4.82
N ALA A 129 4.81 -32.80 -6.15
CA ALA A 129 3.54 -33.12 -6.81
C ALA A 129 3.57 -34.57 -7.33
#